data_AF-A0AAD1HXC4-F1
#
_entry.id   AF-A0AAD1HXC4-F1
#
_cell.length_a   1.000
_cell.length_b   1.000
_cell.length_c   1.000
_cell.angle_alpha   90.00
_cell.angle_beta   90.00
_cell.angle_gamma   90.00
#
_symmetry.space_group_name_H-M   'P 1'
#
loop_
_entity.id
_entity.type
_entity.pdbx_description
1 polymer ?
#
loop_
_entity_poly.entity_id
_entity_poly.type
_entity_poly.pdbx_seq_one_letter_code
_entity_poly.pdbx_strand_id
1 'polypeptide(L)'
;MEVDDMSEPTMPLEAQIMAVLSTVTNPESEQTITELGYVRTVTIDDDGVTINLKVPPVASSENHAYLLAFEIQNALQRADRIGAIEVLLDDHADSDTINAGRGFLRKAHRAALERCVSALVERDSLAPSAVQRLILRDLPDGRDKTRLLHCRYALGLSMCLNSKAFVDADGRPLPVDELPMHA
;
A
#
# COMPACT_ATOMS: atom_id res chain seq x y z
N MET A 1 44.00 4.67 -29.25
CA MET A 1 43.14 5.39 -28.29
C MET A 1 41.82 4.65 -28.31
N GLU A 2 41.77 3.53 -27.59
CA GLU A 2 40.52 2.80 -27.37
C GLU A 2 39.77 3.59 -26.31
N VAL A 3 38.65 4.18 -26.71
CA VAL A 3 37.68 4.73 -25.78
C VAL A 3 36.92 3.52 -25.24
N ASP A 4 37.29 3.11 -24.03
CA ASP A 4 36.53 2.15 -23.23
C ASP A 4 35.11 2.71 -23.09
N ASP A 5 34.16 2.00 -23.69
CA ASP A 5 32.73 2.19 -23.50
C ASP A 5 32.39 1.82 -22.05
N MET A 6 32.53 2.79 -21.15
CA MET A 6 32.09 2.73 -19.76
C MET A 6 30.56 2.79 -19.72
N SER A 7 29.88 1.86 -20.38
CA SER A 7 28.48 1.57 -20.11
C SER A 7 28.44 0.95 -18.71
N GLU A 8 28.02 1.73 -17.71
CA GLU A 8 27.74 1.22 -16.36
C GLU A 8 26.86 -0.04 -16.48
N PRO A 9 27.16 -1.13 -15.75
CA PRO A 9 26.36 -2.33 -15.83
C PRO A 9 24.95 -1.99 -15.37
N THR A 10 24.05 -1.82 -16.32
CA THR A 10 22.64 -1.58 -16.03
C THR A 10 22.12 -2.90 -15.45
N MET A 11 21.73 -2.88 -14.18
CA MET A 11 21.15 -4.04 -13.52
C MET A 11 20.02 -4.60 -14.41
N PRO A 12 19.98 -5.91 -14.68
CA PRO A 12 18.87 -6.51 -15.42
C PRO A 12 17.54 -6.13 -14.77
N LEU A 13 16.52 -5.84 -15.56
CA LEU A 13 15.21 -5.37 -15.07
C LEU A 13 14.62 -6.30 -14.00
N GLU A 14 14.78 -7.61 -14.16
CA GLU A 14 14.38 -8.61 -13.16
C GLU A 14 15.10 -8.41 -11.81
N ALA A 15 16.41 -8.21 -11.83
CA ALA A 15 17.18 -7.94 -10.62
C ALA A 15 16.78 -6.60 -9.97
N GLN A 16 16.43 -5.60 -10.78
CA GLN A 16 15.91 -4.31 -10.30
C GLN A 16 14.55 -4.49 -9.61
N ILE A 17 13.61 -5.23 -10.23
CA ILE A 17 12.30 -5.53 -9.66
C ILE A 17 12.45 -6.31 -8.36
N MET A 18 13.27 -7.35 -8.34
CA MET A 18 13.51 -8.14 -7.14
C MET A 18 14.15 -7.31 -6.02
N ALA A 19 15.08 -6.40 -6.34
CA ALA A 19 15.64 -5.47 -5.38
C ALA A 19 14.55 -4.56 -4.78
N VAL A 20 13.64 -4.03 -5.60
CA VAL A 20 12.50 -3.21 -5.15
C VAL A 20 11.56 -4.02 -4.26
N LEU A 21 11.17 -5.23 -4.67
CA LEU A 21 10.29 -6.10 -3.88
C LEU A 21 10.89 -6.46 -2.52
N SER A 22 12.21 -6.56 -2.43
CA SER A 22 12.93 -6.81 -1.19
C SER A 22 12.91 -5.63 -0.21
N THR A 23 12.40 -4.46 -0.62
CA THR A 23 12.18 -3.30 0.27
C THR A 23 10.76 -3.24 0.84
N VAL A 24 9.82 -3.99 0.24
CA VAL A 24 8.42 -3.99 0.67
C VAL A 24 8.28 -4.91 1.87
N THR A 25 7.88 -4.34 3.00
CA THR A 25 7.70 -5.09 4.25
C THR A 25 6.23 -5.33 4.55
N ASN A 26 5.97 -6.49 5.14
CA ASN A 26 4.71 -6.80 5.78
C ASN A 26 4.47 -5.86 6.98
N PRO A 27 3.37 -5.08 7.00
CA PRO A 27 3.06 -4.22 8.13
C PRO A 27 2.81 -4.97 9.45
N GLU A 28 2.51 -6.27 9.42
CA GLU A 28 2.26 -7.07 10.64
C GLU A 28 3.53 -7.64 11.26
N SER A 29 4.58 -7.90 10.46
CA SER A 29 5.76 -8.64 10.92
C SER A 29 7.08 -7.93 10.70
N GLU A 30 7.07 -6.71 10.13
CA GLU A 30 8.24 -5.93 9.70
C GLU A 30 9.19 -6.63 8.70
N GLN A 31 9.01 -7.93 8.45
CA GLN A 31 9.75 -8.75 7.50
C GLN A 31 9.36 -8.41 6.06
N THR A 32 10.28 -8.64 5.13
CA THR A 32 10.04 -8.37 3.71
C THR A 32 9.09 -9.41 3.09
N ILE A 33 8.31 -9.01 2.08
CA ILE A 33 7.43 -9.93 1.35
C ILE A 33 8.20 -11.06 0.65
N THR A 34 9.48 -10.82 0.34
CA THR A 34 10.40 -11.79 -0.25
C THR A 34 10.88 -12.82 0.78
N GLU A 35 11.23 -12.39 2.00
CA GLU A 35 11.59 -13.30 3.10
C GLU A 35 10.41 -14.15 3.55
N LEU A 36 9.21 -13.58 3.53
CA LEU A 36 7.96 -14.28 3.84
C LEU A 36 7.51 -15.26 2.74
N GLY A 37 8.13 -15.21 1.57
CA GLY A 37 7.76 -16.06 0.43
C GLY A 37 6.38 -15.73 -0.15
N TYR A 38 5.91 -14.48 -0.01
CA TYR A 38 4.62 -14.06 -0.55
C TYR A 38 4.68 -13.87 -2.07
N VAL A 39 5.84 -13.50 -2.62
CA VAL A 39 6.05 -13.37 -4.06
C VAL A 39 6.15 -14.76 -4.68
N ARG A 40 5.14 -15.17 -5.45
CA ARG A 40 5.08 -16.50 -6.05
C ARG A 40 5.69 -16.52 -7.44
N THR A 41 5.31 -15.56 -8.28
CA THR A 41 5.91 -15.38 -9.60
C THR A 41 6.03 -13.90 -9.92
N VAL A 42 7.10 -13.58 -10.65
CA VAL A 42 7.30 -12.29 -11.33
C VAL A 42 7.44 -12.61 -12.81
N THR A 43 6.61 -12.00 -13.64
CA THR A 43 6.66 -12.14 -15.09
C THR A 43 6.88 -10.77 -15.70
N ILE A 44 7.82 -10.70 -16.64
CA ILE A 44 8.21 -9.46 -17.31
C ILE A 44 8.09 -9.71 -18.80
N ASP A 45 7.36 -8.85 -19.48
CA ASP A 45 7.18 -8.86 -20.93
C ASP A 45 7.33 -7.44 -21.50
N ASP A 46 7.02 -7.27 -22.79
CA ASP A 46 7.13 -5.99 -23.47
C ASP A 46 6.08 -4.96 -22.98
N ASP A 47 4.98 -5.42 -22.38
CA ASP A 47 3.89 -4.56 -21.88
C ASP A 47 4.14 -4.12 -20.43
N GLY A 48 4.84 -4.94 -19.63
CA GLY A 48 5.26 -4.57 -18.29
C GLY A 48 5.60 -5.74 -17.37
N VAL A 49 5.10 -5.65 -16.13
CA VAL A 49 5.44 -6.55 -15.02
C VAL A 49 4.16 -7.03 -14.34
N THR A 50 4.00 -8.34 -14.27
CA THR A 50 2.93 -9.01 -13.51
C THR A 50 3.52 -9.75 -12.32
N ILE A 51 2.98 -9.49 -11.13
CA ILE A 51 3.43 -10.11 -9.87
C ILE A 51 2.27 -10.88 -9.26
N ASN A 52 2.45 -12.18 -9.04
CA ASN A 52 1.48 -12.99 -8.32
C ASN A 52 1.92 -13.13 -6.87
N LEU A 53 1.03 -12.74 -5.96
CA LEU A 53 1.22 -12.82 -4.53
C LEU A 53 0.38 -13.96 -3.95
N LYS A 54 0.95 -14.70 -3.02
CA LYS A 54 0.22 -15.60 -2.13
C LYS A 54 0.33 -15.10 -0.71
N VAL A 55 -0.64 -14.28 -0.32
CA VAL A 55 -0.72 -13.75 1.05
C VAL A 55 -1.54 -14.73 1.89
N PRO A 56 -0.96 -15.34 2.94
CA PRO A 56 -1.72 -16.18 3.84
C PRO A 56 -2.83 -15.35 4.50
N PRO A 57 -4.02 -15.93 4.75
CA PRO A 57 -5.09 -15.25 5.46
C PRO A 57 -4.67 -15.04 6.92
N VAL A 58 -4.02 -13.90 7.18
CA VAL A 58 -3.72 -13.45 8.54
C VAL A 58 -5.00 -12.86 9.14
N ALA A 59 -5.49 -13.52 10.19
CA ALA A 59 -6.65 -13.08 10.94
C ALA A 59 -6.27 -11.85 11.79
N SER A 60 -6.32 -10.65 11.21
CA SER A 60 -6.56 -9.40 11.97
C SER A 60 -6.99 -8.19 11.12
N SER A 61 -7.05 -8.26 9.79
CA SER A 61 -7.90 -7.38 8.99
C SER A 61 -7.95 -7.87 7.54
N GLU A 62 -9.14 -8.08 6.99
CA GLU A 62 -9.38 -8.40 5.56
C GLU A 62 -8.64 -7.43 4.61
N ASN A 63 -8.34 -6.23 5.10
CA ASN A 63 -7.69 -5.14 4.40
C ASN A 63 -6.17 -5.27 4.19
N HIS A 64 -5.53 -6.31 4.75
CA HIS A 64 -4.06 -6.47 4.71
C HIS A 64 -3.49 -6.58 3.28
N ALA A 65 -4.12 -7.40 2.45
CA ALA A 65 -3.65 -7.65 1.09
C ALA A 65 -3.67 -6.39 0.22
N TYR A 66 -4.62 -5.47 0.47
CA TYR A 66 -4.69 -4.18 -0.24
C TYR A 66 -3.50 -3.29 0.07
N LEU A 67 -3.04 -3.25 1.32
CA LEU A 67 -1.86 -2.47 1.70
C LEU A 67 -0.60 -3.02 1.02
N LEU A 68 -0.41 -4.34 1.06
CA LEU A 68 0.74 -4.98 0.41
C LEU A 68 0.75 -4.74 -1.10
N ALA A 69 -0.36 -4.98 -1.78
CA ALA A 69 -0.46 -4.77 -3.22
C ALA A 69 -0.25 -3.29 -3.59
N PHE A 70 -0.76 -2.35 -2.80
CA PHE A 70 -0.56 -0.91 -3.01
C PHE A 70 0.90 -0.50 -2.82
N GLU A 71 1.57 -1.06 -1.82
CA GLU A 71 2.99 -0.80 -1.59
C GLU A 71 3.87 -1.33 -2.71
N ILE A 72 3.57 -2.52 -3.23
CA ILE A 72 4.28 -3.09 -4.38
C ILE A 72 4.10 -2.19 -5.61
N GLN A 73 2.86 -1.80 -5.93
CA GLN A 73 2.59 -0.89 -7.05
C GLN A 73 3.35 0.42 -6.88
N ASN A 74 3.29 1.03 -5.70
CA ASN A 74 4.00 2.27 -5.40
C ASN A 74 5.52 2.12 -5.49
N ALA A 75 6.08 1.02 -5.00
CA ALA A 75 7.52 0.79 -5.00
C ALA A 75 8.03 0.61 -6.45
N LEU A 76 7.29 -0.13 -7.27
CA LEU A 76 7.64 -0.37 -8.67
C LEU A 76 7.39 0.85 -9.57
N GLN A 77 6.35 1.64 -9.32
CA GLN A 77 6.11 2.89 -10.05
C GLN A 77 7.23 3.92 -9.86
N ARG A 78 8.04 3.79 -8.81
CA ARG A 78 9.21 4.65 -8.57
C ARG A 78 10.47 4.16 -9.28
N ALA A 79 10.48 2.92 -9.76
CA ALA A 79 11.59 2.39 -10.52
C ALA A 79 11.47 2.83 -11.99
N ASP A 80 12.57 3.30 -12.56
CA ASP A 80 12.61 3.71 -13.96
C ASP A 80 12.37 2.52 -14.90
N ARG A 81 11.75 2.79 -16.04
CA ARG A 81 11.60 1.85 -17.18
C ARG A 81 10.74 0.62 -16.93
N ILE A 82 9.87 0.66 -15.91
CA ILE A 82 8.82 -0.35 -15.75
C ILE A 82 7.59 0.08 -16.57
N GLY A 83 7.05 -0.84 -17.39
CA GLY A 83 5.82 -0.66 -18.15
C GLY A 83 4.57 -0.70 -17.27
N ALA A 84 3.50 -1.36 -17.73
CA ALA A 84 2.32 -1.60 -16.89
C ALA A 84 2.70 -2.45 -15.67
N ILE A 85 2.14 -2.15 -14.50
CA ILE A 85 2.37 -2.91 -13.27
C ILE A 85 1.06 -3.54 -12.84
N GLU A 86 1.02 -4.87 -12.87
CA GLU A 86 -0.12 -5.65 -12.41
C GLU A 86 0.27 -6.47 -11.18
N VAL A 87 -0.51 -6.34 -10.10
CA VAL A 87 -0.31 -7.11 -8.87
C VAL A 87 -1.55 -7.96 -8.66
N LEU A 88 -1.36 -9.27 -8.80
CA LEU A 88 -2.38 -10.28 -8.68
C LEU A 88 -2.25 -11.01 -7.36
N LEU A 89 -3.38 -11.42 -6.80
CA LEU A 89 -3.46 -12.17 -5.56
C LEU A 89 -4.06 -13.55 -5.82
N ASP A 90 -3.32 -14.58 -5.41
CA ASP A 90 -3.72 -15.98 -5.48
C ASP A 90 -4.48 -16.40 -4.21
N ASP A 91 -5.50 -17.24 -4.38
CA ASP A 91 -6.21 -17.96 -3.30
C ASP A 91 -6.71 -17.09 -2.13
N HIS A 92 -7.05 -15.81 -2.38
CA HIS A 92 -7.50 -14.89 -1.34
C HIS A 92 -8.98 -14.51 -1.54
N ALA A 93 -9.71 -14.27 -0.45
CA ALA A 93 -11.13 -13.91 -0.49
C ALA A 93 -11.41 -12.67 -1.36
N ASP A 94 -10.45 -11.74 -1.37
CA ASP A 94 -10.49 -10.50 -2.14
C ASP A 94 -9.82 -10.56 -3.53
N SER A 95 -9.30 -11.71 -3.97
CA SER A 95 -8.58 -11.84 -5.25
C SER A 95 -9.35 -11.24 -6.42
N ASP A 96 -10.65 -11.54 -6.55
CA ASP A 96 -11.48 -11.00 -7.65
C ASP A 96 -11.60 -9.47 -7.63
N THR A 97 -11.55 -8.85 -6.45
CA THR A 97 -11.64 -7.40 -6.32
C THR A 97 -10.30 -6.72 -6.61
N ILE A 98 -9.22 -7.26 -6.04
CA ILE A 98 -7.86 -6.75 -6.24
C ILE A 98 -7.43 -6.91 -7.69
N ASN A 99 -7.58 -8.12 -8.25
CA ASN A 99 -7.14 -8.45 -9.59
C ASN A 99 -7.95 -7.70 -10.66
N ALA A 100 -9.21 -7.37 -10.38
CA ALA A 100 -10.00 -6.54 -11.30
C ALA A 100 -9.73 -5.03 -11.16
N GLY A 101 -8.87 -4.60 -10.23
CA GLY A 101 -8.60 -3.21 -9.89
C GLY A 101 -9.81 -2.43 -9.34
N ARG A 102 -10.97 -3.07 -9.19
CA ARG A 102 -12.24 -2.41 -8.85
C ARG A 102 -12.26 -2.04 -7.39
N GLY A 103 -12.20 -0.74 -7.10
CA GLY A 103 -12.23 -0.25 -5.72
C GLY A 103 -10.95 -0.60 -4.93
N PHE A 104 -9.92 -1.13 -5.59
CA PHE A 104 -8.62 -1.44 -5.01
C PHE A 104 -8.08 -0.24 -4.21
N LEU A 105 -8.00 0.91 -4.87
CA LEU A 105 -7.48 2.12 -4.26
C LEU A 105 -8.37 2.64 -3.12
N ARG A 106 -9.69 2.42 -3.21
CA ARG A 106 -10.65 2.79 -2.16
C ARG A 106 -10.46 1.93 -0.91
N LYS A 107 -10.21 0.63 -1.10
CA LYS A 107 -9.93 -0.32 -0.01
C LYS A 107 -8.52 -0.11 0.57
N ALA A 108 -7.51 0.17 -0.25
CA ALA A 108 -6.17 0.56 0.23
C ALA A 108 -6.21 1.85 1.07
N HIS A 109 -6.98 2.86 0.63
CA HIS A 109 -7.21 4.07 1.42
C HIS A 109 -7.84 3.76 2.78
N ARG A 110 -8.91 2.94 2.79
CA ARG A 110 -9.58 2.51 4.03
C ARG A 110 -8.60 1.81 4.96
N ALA A 111 -7.85 0.83 4.45
CA ALA A 111 -6.86 0.09 5.20
C ALA A 111 -5.78 0.99 5.84
N ALA A 112 -5.26 1.95 5.06
CA ALA A 112 -4.23 2.86 5.54
C ALA A 112 -4.76 3.82 6.60
N LEU A 113 -6.00 4.30 6.42
CA LEU A 113 -6.69 5.10 7.42
C LEU A 113 -6.83 4.30 8.72
N GLU A 114 -7.38 3.08 8.65
CA GLU A 114 -7.61 2.21 9.80
C GLU A 114 -6.34 2.02 10.64
N ARG A 115 -5.21 1.77 9.99
CA ARG A 115 -3.92 1.63 10.68
C ARG A 115 -3.45 2.89 11.37
N CYS A 116 -3.63 4.05 10.75
CA CYS A 116 -3.34 5.33 11.40
C CYS A 116 -4.21 5.55 12.65
N VAL A 117 -5.48 5.10 12.61
CA VAL A 117 -6.39 5.19 13.77
C VAL A 117 -5.94 4.26 14.88
N SER A 118 -5.70 2.99 14.57
CA SER A 118 -5.33 1.97 15.55
C SER A 118 -4.08 2.41 16.32
N ALA A 119 -3.04 2.85 15.60
CA ALA A 119 -1.82 3.37 16.21
C ALA A 119 -2.05 4.58 17.12
N LEU A 120 -3.00 5.46 16.78
CA LEU A 120 -3.32 6.64 17.58
C LEU A 120 -4.20 6.32 18.80
N VAL A 121 -5.17 5.41 18.65
CA VAL A 121 -6.05 4.97 19.73
C VAL A 121 -5.25 4.19 20.78
N GLU A 122 -4.35 3.32 20.35
CA GLU A 122 -3.42 2.59 21.23
C GLU A 122 -2.54 3.54 22.05
N ARG A 123 -2.12 4.67 21.45
CA ARG A 123 -1.26 5.66 22.13
C ARG A 123 -2.03 6.57 23.08
N ASP A 124 -3.17 7.11 22.64
CA ASP A 124 -3.81 8.27 23.28
C ASP A 124 -5.23 7.98 23.84
N SER A 125 -5.72 6.73 23.77
CA SER A 125 -7.04 6.31 24.28
C SER A 125 -8.19 7.24 23.87
N LEU A 126 -8.27 7.58 22.58
CA LEU A 126 -9.23 8.55 22.06
C LEU A 126 -10.66 8.01 22.02
N ALA A 127 -11.62 8.86 22.38
CA ALA A 127 -13.04 8.57 22.18
C ALA A 127 -13.43 8.67 20.68
N PRO A 128 -14.44 7.91 20.21
CA PRO A 128 -14.83 7.89 18.79
C PRO A 128 -15.19 9.27 18.20
N SER A 129 -15.79 10.14 19.01
CA SER A 129 -16.12 11.50 18.59
C SER A 129 -14.90 12.42 18.44
N ALA A 130 -13.81 12.14 19.13
CA ALA A 130 -12.55 12.86 18.98
C ALA A 130 -11.87 12.46 17.66
N VAL A 131 -11.93 11.17 17.33
CA VAL A 131 -11.37 10.59 16.10
C VAL A 131 -11.90 11.30 14.84
N GLN A 132 -13.21 11.55 14.75
CA GLN A 132 -13.81 12.27 13.60
C GLN A 132 -13.30 13.70 13.37
N ARG A 133 -12.76 14.35 14.41
CA ARG A 133 -12.28 15.73 14.32
C ARG A 133 -10.81 15.81 13.93
N LEU A 134 -10.12 14.68 13.86
CA LEU A 134 -8.71 14.64 13.54
C LEU A 134 -8.45 15.15 12.11
N ILE A 135 -7.42 15.96 12.01
CA ILE A 135 -6.84 16.38 10.73
C ILE A 135 -5.62 15.52 10.40
N LEU A 136 -5.19 15.54 9.14
CA LEU A 136 -4.02 14.76 8.69
C LEU A 136 -2.75 15.07 9.49
N ARG A 137 -2.62 16.28 10.04
CA ARG A 137 -1.51 16.65 10.93
C ARG A 137 -1.47 15.82 12.22
N ASP A 138 -2.63 15.46 12.76
CA ASP A 138 -2.74 14.79 14.05
C ASP A 138 -2.37 13.30 13.98
N LEU A 139 -2.38 12.73 12.77
CA LEU A 139 -2.03 11.33 12.56
C LEU A 139 -0.54 11.09 12.84
N PRO A 140 -0.18 9.96 13.49
CA PRO A 140 1.22 9.60 13.73
C PRO A 140 2.02 9.56 12.42
N ASP A 141 3.23 10.10 12.44
CA ASP A 141 4.14 9.97 11.30
C ASP A 141 4.59 8.51 11.15
N GLY A 142 4.79 8.08 9.91
CA GLY A 142 5.18 6.70 9.60
C GLY A 142 4.69 6.22 8.24
N ARG A 143 4.88 4.92 8.00
CA ARG A 143 4.52 4.27 6.74
C ARG A 143 3.03 4.37 6.44
N ASP A 144 2.16 4.15 7.42
CA ASP A 144 0.71 4.15 7.18
C ASP A 144 0.17 5.53 6.84
N LYS A 145 0.69 6.59 7.46
CA LYS A 145 0.37 7.98 7.06
C LYS A 145 0.86 8.28 5.66
N THR A 146 2.06 7.82 5.30
CA THR A 146 2.60 7.97 3.94
C THR A 146 1.73 7.26 2.90
N ARG A 147 1.31 6.02 3.19
CA ARG A 147 0.37 5.24 2.37
C ARG A 147 -0.97 5.94 2.20
N LEU A 148 -1.53 6.44 3.30
CA LEU A 148 -2.78 7.19 3.30
C LEU A 148 -2.67 8.41 2.38
N LEU A 149 -1.59 9.18 2.48
CA LEU A 149 -1.36 10.35 1.62
C LEU A 149 -1.22 9.98 0.14
N HIS A 150 -0.51 8.89 -0.20
CA HIS A 150 -0.45 8.40 -1.58
C HIS A 150 -1.83 7.95 -2.09
N CYS A 151 -2.60 7.23 -1.26
CA CYS A 151 -3.96 6.82 -1.63
C CYS A 151 -4.83 8.06 -1.90
N ARG A 152 -4.74 9.07 -1.04
CA ARG A 152 -5.47 10.33 -1.19
C ARG A 152 -5.10 11.05 -2.48
N TYR A 153 -3.81 11.14 -2.80
CA TYR A 153 -3.35 11.71 -4.06
C TYR A 153 -3.97 10.99 -5.26
N ALA A 154 -3.88 9.65 -5.28
CA ALA A 154 -4.39 8.86 -6.39
C ALA A 154 -5.94 8.89 -6.50
N LEU A 155 -6.65 9.11 -5.39
CA LEU A 155 -8.11 9.32 -5.36
C LEU A 155 -8.54 10.76 -5.66
N GLY A 156 -7.61 11.71 -5.81
CA GLY A 156 -7.91 13.13 -5.96
C GLY A 156 -8.38 13.82 -4.68
N LEU A 157 -8.11 13.23 -3.51
CA LEU A 157 -8.41 13.80 -2.20
C LEU A 157 -7.31 14.77 -1.76
N SER A 158 -7.68 15.76 -0.91
CA SER A 158 -6.74 16.74 -0.39
C SER A 158 -5.62 16.10 0.44
N MET A 159 -4.37 16.43 0.16
CA MET A 159 -3.19 16.09 0.97
C MET A 159 -2.83 17.16 2.01
N CYS A 160 -3.57 18.27 2.08
CA CYS A 160 -3.26 19.36 3.00
C CYS A 160 -3.37 18.89 4.45
N LEU A 161 -2.33 19.12 5.26
CA LEU A 161 -2.25 18.67 6.66
C LEU A 161 -3.41 19.14 7.54
N ASN A 162 -4.08 20.24 7.17
CA ASN A 162 -5.25 20.77 7.88
C ASN A 162 -6.58 20.17 7.40
N SER A 163 -6.56 19.21 6.46
CA SER A 163 -7.74 18.52 5.97
C SER A 163 -8.17 17.43 6.94
N LYS A 164 -9.47 17.13 6.98
CA LYS A 164 -10.00 16.00 7.75
C LYS A 164 -9.32 14.70 7.33
N ALA A 165 -8.85 13.95 8.31
CA ALA A 165 -8.27 12.62 8.11
C ALA A 165 -9.37 11.58 7.84
N PHE A 166 -10.46 11.66 8.60
CA PHE A 166 -11.52 10.65 8.63
C PHE A 166 -12.58 10.89 7.55
N VAL A 167 -12.22 10.52 6.34
CA VAL A 167 -13.12 10.55 5.18
C VAL A 167 -13.11 9.23 4.44
N ASP A 168 -14.19 8.93 3.74
CA ASP A 168 -14.23 7.84 2.77
C ASP A 168 -13.40 8.16 1.52
N ALA A 169 -13.38 7.24 0.56
CA ALA A 169 -12.65 7.40 -0.68
C ALA A 169 -13.24 8.46 -1.63
N ASP A 170 -14.42 9.01 -1.33
CA ASP A 170 -15.04 10.14 -2.03
C ASP A 170 -14.85 11.47 -1.27
N GLY A 171 -14.13 11.45 -0.14
CA GLY A 171 -13.85 12.63 0.68
C GLY A 171 -14.98 13.02 1.63
N ARG A 172 -16.00 12.19 1.80
CA ARG A 172 -17.10 12.42 2.74
C ARG A 172 -16.69 11.97 4.14
N PRO A 173 -17.06 12.71 5.21
CA PRO A 173 -16.77 12.28 6.57
C PRO A 173 -17.34 10.91 6.89
N LEU A 174 -16.56 10.07 7.57
CA LEU A 174 -17.01 8.74 8.02
C LEU A 174 -17.89 8.86 9.26
N PRO A 175 -19.00 8.11 9.34
CA PRO A 175 -19.84 8.07 10.53
C PRO A 175 -19.12 7.31 11.67
N VAL A 176 -19.59 7.48 12.92
CA VAL A 176 -18.86 7.01 14.13
C VAL A 176 -18.78 5.48 14.18
N ASP A 177 -19.83 4.82 13.72
CA ASP A 177 -20.03 3.38 13.65
C ASP A 177 -19.18 2.69 12.57
N GLU A 178 -18.71 3.43 11.57
CA GLU A 178 -17.74 2.93 10.58
C GLU A 178 -16.27 3.15 11.00
N LEU A 179 -16.04 3.73 12.18
CA LEU A 179 -14.68 3.83 12.70
C LEU A 179 -14.21 2.44 13.13
N PRO A 180 -12.94 2.08 12.84
CA PRO A 180 -12.34 0.77 13.19
C PRO A 180 -12.05 0.62 14.70
N MET A 181 -12.93 1.17 15.55
CA MET A 181 -12.83 1.13 17.01
C MET A 181 -13.51 -0.10 17.63
N HIS A 182 -13.92 -1.06 16.80
CA HIS A 182 -14.37 -2.36 17.27
C HIS A 182 -13.15 -3.24 17.54
N ALA A 183 -12.64 -3.12 18.77
CA ALA A 183 -11.86 -4.16 19.43
C ALA A 183 -12.70 -5.44 19.63
#